data_AF-A0A9W6Z7Y5-F1
#
_entry.id   AF-A0A9W6Z7Y5-F1
#
_cell.length_a   1.000
_cell.length_b   1.000
_cell.length_c   1.000
_cell.angle_alpha   90.00
_cell.angle_beta   90.00
_cell.angle_gamma   90.00
#
_symmetry.space_group_name_H-M   'P 1'
#
loop_
_entity.id
_entity.type
_entity.pdbx_description
1 polymer ?
#
loop_
_entity_poly.entity_id
_entity_poly.type
_entity_poly.pdbx_seq_one_letter_code
_entity_poly.pdbx_strand_id
1 'polypeptide(L)'
;RMQEELNAKEGDVSGEVAAVNEEKAELTTKITELNTEIATLTENAKAADAWMAEANVNMTRMQEELNAKGDAPGDVTTLTLEIASLKKAAMKSDSWMTEAGTKLEEASAEKVELMSKITSFEAEKLALTTEIATLTEGAKAADAWMAEANVNMTKMQEELNAKEGDVSGEVTAVNEEKAELTTK
;
A
#
# COMPACT_ATOMS: atom_id res chain seq x y z
N ARG A 1 -19.19 -3.89 -27.92
CA ARG A 1 -18.35 -2.66 -27.84
C ARG A 1 -18.44 -1.97 -26.49
N MET A 2 -19.55 -1.32 -26.10
CA MET A 2 -19.63 -0.61 -24.80
C MET A 2 -19.45 -1.54 -23.58
N GLN A 3 -20.07 -2.73 -23.59
CA GLN A 3 -19.89 -3.73 -22.53
C GLN A 3 -18.46 -4.30 -22.47
N GLU A 4 -17.81 -4.47 -23.63
CA GLU A 4 -16.42 -4.95 -23.68
C GLU A 4 -15.46 -3.89 -23.16
N GLU A 5 -15.71 -2.61 -23.47
CA GLU A 5 -14.93 -1.47 -22.96
C GLU A 5 -15.11 -1.31 -21.43
N LEU A 6 -16.33 -1.52 -20.90
CA LEU A 6 -16.61 -1.54 -19.46
C LEU A 6 -15.89 -2.70 -18.73
N ASN A 7 -16.01 -3.92 -19.26
CA ASN A 7 -15.36 -5.10 -18.67
C ASN A 7 -13.82 -5.00 -18.71
N ALA A 8 -13.25 -4.45 -19.79
CA ALA A 8 -11.81 -4.21 -19.87
C ALA A 8 -11.36 -3.22 -18.79
N LYS A 9 -12.11 -2.12 -18.62
CA LYS A 9 -11.78 -1.10 -17.63
C LYS A 9 -11.93 -1.62 -16.18
N GLU A 10 -12.95 -2.44 -15.91
CA GLU A 10 -13.11 -3.10 -14.60
C GLU A 10 -11.94 -4.06 -14.32
N GLY A 11 -11.47 -4.80 -15.34
CA GLY A 11 -10.30 -5.64 -15.26
C GLY A 11 -9.01 -4.88 -14.96
N ASP A 12 -8.78 -3.76 -15.63
CA ASP A 12 -7.60 -2.90 -15.42
C ASP A 12 -7.57 -2.35 -13.99
N VAL A 13 -8.69 -1.78 -13.51
CA VAL A 13 -8.79 -1.24 -12.14
C VAL A 13 -8.62 -2.36 -11.09
N SER A 14 -9.14 -3.56 -11.35
CA SER A 14 -8.91 -4.71 -10.46
C SER A 14 -7.43 -5.12 -10.41
N GLY A 15 -6.70 -4.99 -11.52
CA GLY A 15 -5.26 -5.22 -11.58
C GLY A 15 -4.48 -4.21 -10.75
N GLU A 16 -4.83 -2.93 -10.85
CA GLU A 16 -4.23 -1.85 -10.06
C GLU A 16 -4.45 -2.06 -8.55
N VAL A 17 -5.67 -2.45 -8.14
CA VAL A 17 -5.96 -2.79 -6.73
C VAL A 17 -5.08 -3.95 -6.23
N ALA A 18 -4.82 -4.96 -7.07
CA ALA A 18 -3.95 -6.07 -6.71
C ALA A 18 -2.50 -5.60 -6.51
N ALA A 19 -1.97 -4.79 -7.43
CA ALA A 19 -0.62 -4.23 -7.33
C ALA A 19 -0.43 -3.37 -6.08
N VAL A 20 -1.39 -2.49 -5.77
CA VAL A 20 -1.36 -1.65 -4.56
C VAL A 20 -1.34 -2.50 -3.28
N ASN A 21 -2.06 -3.63 -3.26
CA ASN A 21 -2.04 -4.53 -2.09
C ASN A 21 -0.69 -5.26 -1.93
N GLU A 22 -0.06 -5.64 -3.04
CA GLU A 22 1.25 -6.28 -3.03
C GLU A 22 2.32 -5.31 -2.51
N GLU A 23 2.36 -4.08 -3.04
CA GLU A 23 3.31 -3.06 -2.58
C GLU A 23 3.08 -2.70 -1.10
N LYS A 24 1.82 -2.59 -0.66
CA LYS A 24 1.50 -2.40 0.76
C LYS A 24 2.03 -3.53 1.64
N ALA A 25 1.97 -4.78 1.18
CA ALA A 25 2.47 -5.93 1.94
C ALA A 25 4.01 -5.89 2.07
N GLU A 26 4.70 -5.51 1.00
CA GLU A 26 6.16 -5.31 1.02
C GLU A 26 6.56 -4.20 1.99
N LEU A 27 5.90 -3.04 1.93
CA LEU A 27 6.16 -1.92 2.85
C LEU A 27 5.89 -2.31 4.31
N THR A 28 4.85 -3.09 4.57
CA THR A 28 4.51 -3.59 5.92
C THR A 28 5.62 -4.50 6.46
N THR A 29 6.17 -5.35 5.59
CA THR A 29 7.31 -6.22 5.94
C THR A 29 8.53 -5.37 6.29
N LYS A 30 8.87 -4.38 5.46
CA LYS A 30 10.00 -3.48 5.70
C LYS A 30 9.86 -2.67 7.00
N ILE A 31 8.66 -2.21 7.34
CA ILE A 31 8.41 -1.55 8.64
C ILE A 31 8.65 -2.50 9.82
N THR A 32 8.32 -3.78 9.67
CA THR A 32 8.55 -4.80 10.72
C THR A 32 10.05 -5.05 10.93
N GLU A 33 10.82 -5.09 9.84
CA GLU A 33 12.28 -5.18 9.88
C GLU A 33 12.90 -3.95 10.56
N LEU A 34 12.51 -2.74 10.16
CA LEU A 34 12.96 -1.49 10.78
C LEU A 34 12.63 -1.43 12.27
N ASN A 35 11.45 -1.90 12.69
CA ASN A 35 11.10 -1.97 14.12
C ASN A 35 12.06 -2.89 14.91
N THR A 36 12.48 -3.99 14.30
CA THR A 36 13.40 -4.95 14.91
C THR A 36 14.82 -4.35 15.00
N GLU A 37 15.25 -3.65 13.96
CA GLU A 37 16.53 -2.92 13.95
C GLU A 37 16.55 -1.81 15.00
N ILE A 38 15.50 -0.98 15.06
CA ILE A 38 15.33 0.08 16.07
C ILE A 38 15.42 -0.50 17.48
N ALA A 39 14.73 -1.62 17.75
CA ALA A 39 14.77 -2.28 19.06
C ALA A 39 16.19 -2.76 19.40
N THR A 40 16.89 -3.36 18.43
CA THR A 40 18.26 -3.85 18.61
C THR A 40 19.25 -2.72 18.87
N LEU A 41 19.19 -1.65 18.09
CA LEU A 41 20.03 -0.46 18.27
C LEU A 41 19.78 0.20 19.62
N THR A 42 18.52 0.25 20.06
CA THR A 42 18.14 0.78 21.38
C THR A 42 18.76 -0.02 22.52
N GLU A 43 18.70 -1.36 22.46
CA GLU A 43 19.32 -2.20 23.49
C GLU A 43 20.85 -2.11 23.47
N ASN A 44 21.46 -2.04 22.29
CA ASN A 44 22.90 -1.84 22.16
C ASN A 44 23.35 -0.50 22.76
N ALA A 45 22.60 0.58 22.55
CA ALA A 45 22.88 1.88 23.15
C ALA A 45 22.84 1.82 24.68
N LYS A 46 21.80 1.20 25.26
CA LYS A 46 21.69 1.00 26.72
C LYS A 46 22.86 0.19 27.28
N ALA A 47 23.28 -0.86 26.59
CA ALA A 47 24.41 -1.68 27.02
C ALA A 47 25.73 -0.89 26.97
N ALA A 48 25.93 -0.07 25.94
CA ALA A 48 27.09 0.81 25.83
C ALA A 48 27.12 1.87 26.95
N ASP A 49 25.97 2.49 27.26
CA ASP A 49 25.83 3.44 28.38
C ASP A 49 26.19 2.79 29.72
N ALA A 50 25.68 1.58 29.99
CA ALA A 50 25.98 0.85 31.21
C ALA A 50 27.48 0.50 31.32
N TRP A 51 28.08 0.04 30.21
CA TRP A 51 29.50 -0.28 30.16
C TRP A 51 30.38 0.96 30.37
N MET A 52 30.01 2.11 29.79
CA MET A 52 30.73 3.37 30.04
C MET A 52 30.64 3.82 31.50
N ALA A 53 29.46 3.70 32.12
CA ALA A 53 29.28 4.04 33.52
C ALA A 53 30.18 3.18 34.42
N GLU A 54 30.23 1.87 34.17
CA GLU A 54 31.11 0.95 34.90
C GLU A 54 32.59 1.25 34.66
N ALA A 55 33.00 1.49 33.41
CA ALA A 55 34.36 1.86 33.06
C ALA A 55 34.80 3.15 33.77
N ASN A 56 33.90 4.13 33.91
CA ASN A 56 34.18 5.39 34.59
C ASN A 56 34.34 5.22 36.11
N VAL A 57 33.52 4.37 36.73
CA VAL A 57 33.68 3.99 38.15
C VAL A 57 35.02 3.29 38.37
N ASN A 58 35.38 2.33 37.51
CA ASN A 58 36.65 1.62 37.59
C ASN A 58 37.86 2.55 37.41
N MET A 59 37.79 3.47 36.44
CA MET A 59 38.84 4.47 36.22
C MET A 59 39.01 5.39 37.43
N THR A 60 37.90 5.82 38.04
CA THR A 60 37.93 6.65 39.26
C THR A 60 38.59 5.90 40.42
N ARG A 61 38.19 4.65 40.67
CA ARG A 61 38.79 3.79 41.70
C ARG A 61 40.29 3.57 41.48
N MET A 62 40.69 3.27 40.24
CA MET A 62 42.10 3.09 39.89
C MET A 62 42.91 4.37 40.11
N GLN A 63 42.34 5.53 39.80
CA GLN A 63 42.98 6.82 40.04
C GLN A 63 43.14 7.11 41.54
N GLU A 64 42.15 6.77 42.35
CA GLU A 64 42.23 6.88 43.82
C GLU A 64 43.30 5.94 44.40
N GLU A 65 43.36 4.69 43.95
CA GLU A 65 44.40 3.72 44.34
C GLU A 65 45.80 4.18 43.96
N LEU A 66 45.95 4.75 42.76
CA LEU A 66 47.20 5.35 42.30
C LEU A 66 47.64 6.48 43.23
N ASN A 67 46.73 7.39 43.56
CA ASN A 67 47.01 8.52 44.45
C ASN A 67 47.39 8.07 45.87
N ALA A 68 46.82 6.95 46.34
CA ALA A 68 47.09 6.39 47.66
C ALA A 68 48.42 5.62 47.76
N LYS A 69 48.90 5.00 46.68
CA LYS A 69 50.11 4.13 46.69
C LYS A 69 51.46 4.88 46.63
N GLY A 70 51.48 6.17 46.29
CA GLY A 70 52.74 6.93 46.19
C GLY A 70 53.73 6.36 45.15
N ASP A 71 55.04 6.51 45.36
CA ASP A 71 56.12 6.22 44.39
C ASP A 71 56.45 4.72 44.15
N ALA A 72 55.54 3.77 44.41
CA ALA A 72 55.77 2.35 44.13
C ALA A 72 55.81 2.09 42.60
N PRO A 73 56.99 1.94 41.95
CA PRO A 73 57.12 2.20 40.51
C PRO A 73 56.39 1.20 39.61
N GLY A 74 56.29 -0.07 40.03
CA GLY A 74 55.66 -1.13 39.25
C GLY A 74 54.13 -1.05 39.21
N ASP A 75 53.51 -0.71 40.35
CA ASP A 75 52.05 -0.59 40.46
C ASP A 75 51.54 0.69 39.79
N VAL A 76 52.30 1.79 39.91
CA VAL A 76 51.99 3.07 39.27
C VAL A 76 52.00 2.96 37.74
N THR A 77 52.99 2.25 37.19
CA THR A 77 53.10 2.05 35.73
C THR A 77 51.94 1.20 35.20
N THR A 78 51.58 0.13 35.91
CA THR A 78 50.50 -0.79 35.50
C THR A 78 49.13 -0.08 35.50
N LEU A 79 48.80 0.62 36.60
CA LEU A 79 47.55 1.37 36.71
C LEU A 79 47.45 2.50 35.66
N THR A 80 48.57 3.17 35.36
CA THR A 80 48.62 4.21 34.31
C THR A 80 48.28 3.65 32.92
N LEU A 81 48.80 2.45 32.60
CA LEU A 81 48.51 1.78 31.33
C LEU A 81 47.05 1.31 31.24
N GLU A 82 46.47 0.80 32.33
CA GLU A 82 45.06 0.41 32.40
C GLU A 82 44.13 1.61 32.22
N ILE A 83 44.38 2.72 32.90
CA ILE A 83 43.62 3.97 32.74
C ILE A 83 43.68 4.46 31.29
N ALA A 84 44.86 4.46 30.67
CA ALA A 84 45.01 4.86 29.26
C ALA A 84 44.24 3.93 28.30
N SER A 85 44.25 2.62 28.57
CA SER A 85 43.49 1.62 27.80
C SER A 85 41.98 1.83 27.93
N LEU A 86 41.47 2.00 29.16
CA LEU A 86 40.07 2.27 29.44
C LEU A 86 39.61 3.58 28.78
N LYS A 87 40.42 4.63 28.82
CA LYS A 87 40.12 5.90 28.15
C LYS A 87 39.97 5.73 26.63
N LYS A 88 40.86 4.96 26.01
CA LYS A 88 40.78 4.65 24.57
C LYS A 88 39.53 3.84 24.24
N ALA A 89 39.15 2.90 25.11
CA ALA A 89 37.96 2.09 24.93
C ALA A 89 36.67 2.93 25.10
N ALA A 90 36.62 3.85 26.07
CA ALA A 90 35.53 4.81 26.23
C ALA A 90 35.34 5.71 25.00
N MET A 91 36.44 6.25 24.44
CA MET A 91 36.37 7.07 23.21
C MET A 91 35.84 6.29 22.00
N LYS A 92 36.13 4.99 21.89
CA LYS A 92 35.55 4.13 20.84
C LYS A 92 34.07 3.89 21.07
N SER A 93 33.66 3.65 22.32
CA SER A 93 32.26 3.46 22.69
C SER A 93 31.43 4.69 22.33
N ASP A 94 31.92 5.89 22.67
CA ASP A 94 31.27 7.17 22.36
C ASP A 94 31.06 7.37 20.85
N SER A 95 32.07 7.03 20.05
CA SER A 95 31.96 7.01 18.58
C SER A 95 30.90 6.02 18.08
N TRP A 96 30.84 4.82 18.64
CA TRP A 96 29.84 3.80 18.26
C TRP A 96 28.42 4.20 18.66
N MET A 97 28.23 4.83 19.82
CA MET A 97 26.91 5.34 20.21
C MET A 97 26.46 6.49 19.32
N THR A 98 27.37 7.37 18.93
CA THR A 98 27.06 8.43 17.96
C THR A 98 26.59 7.83 16.63
N GLU A 99 27.32 6.84 16.09
CA GLU A 99 26.92 6.15 14.86
C GLU A 99 25.58 5.40 15.00
N ALA A 100 25.38 4.70 16.12
CA ALA A 100 24.12 4.00 16.40
C ALA A 100 22.94 4.98 16.53
N GLY A 101 23.17 6.16 17.13
CA GLY A 101 22.19 7.23 17.22
C GLY A 101 21.78 7.74 15.84
N THR A 102 22.74 8.00 14.95
CA THR A 102 22.45 8.40 13.57
C THR A 102 21.65 7.33 12.82
N LYS A 103 22.04 6.05 12.91
CA LYS A 103 21.28 4.95 12.28
C LYS A 103 19.86 4.83 12.84
N LEU A 104 19.68 5.04 14.14
CA LEU A 104 18.37 5.02 14.78
C LEU A 104 17.47 6.15 14.27
N GLU A 105 18.03 7.35 14.08
CA GLU A 105 17.31 8.49 13.49
C GLU A 105 16.93 8.23 12.03
N GLU A 106 17.86 7.70 11.22
CA GLU A 106 17.63 7.34 9.82
C GLU A 106 16.53 6.28 9.69
N ALA A 107 16.61 5.18 10.45
CA ALA A 107 15.61 4.12 10.46
C ALA A 107 14.24 4.63 10.92
N SER A 108 14.21 5.55 11.89
CA SER A 108 12.98 6.17 12.37
C SER A 108 12.34 7.08 11.32
N ALA A 109 13.15 7.86 10.61
CA ALA A 109 12.69 8.72 9.52
C ALA A 109 12.14 7.88 8.34
N GLU A 110 12.85 6.83 7.94
CA GLU A 110 12.41 5.90 6.90
C GLU A 110 11.09 5.24 7.28
N LYS A 111 10.95 4.77 8.53
CA LYS A 111 9.68 4.21 9.03
C LYS A 111 8.53 5.20 8.89
N VAL A 112 8.73 6.47 9.22
CA VAL A 112 7.70 7.51 9.08
C VAL A 112 7.31 7.72 7.62
N GLU A 113 8.27 7.75 6.71
CA GLU A 113 8.01 7.86 5.27
C GLU A 113 7.20 6.67 4.74
N LEU A 114 7.59 5.44 5.11
CA LEU A 114 6.89 4.22 4.70
C LEU A 114 5.46 4.18 5.22
N MET A 115 5.22 4.61 6.48
CA MET A 115 3.86 4.72 7.01
C MET A 115 3.01 5.71 6.20
N SER A 116 3.59 6.85 5.80
CA SER A 116 2.89 7.81 4.95
C SER A 116 2.52 7.23 3.58
N LYS A 117 3.41 6.42 2.97
CA LYS A 117 3.13 5.72 1.72
C LYS A 117 1.99 4.72 1.88
N ILE A 118 1.97 3.95 2.97
CA ILE A 118 0.87 3.02 3.27
C ILE A 118 -0.47 3.76 3.37
N THR A 119 -0.53 4.89 4.07
CA THR A 119 -1.76 5.69 4.17
C THR A 119 -2.23 6.19 2.78
N SER A 120 -1.30 6.60 1.92
CA SER A 120 -1.62 6.99 0.54
C SER A 120 -2.21 5.82 -0.25
N PHE A 121 -1.60 4.64 -0.18
CA PHE A 121 -2.10 3.44 -0.85
C PHE A 121 -3.46 2.97 -0.33
N GLU A 122 -3.75 3.14 0.96
CA GLU A 122 -5.08 2.87 1.50
C GLU A 122 -6.14 3.82 0.92
N ALA A 123 -5.80 5.10 0.74
CA ALA A 123 -6.69 6.07 0.12
C ALA A 123 -6.91 5.77 -1.37
N GLU A 124 -5.84 5.44 -2.11
CA GLU A 124 -5.92 5.04 -3.51
C GLU A 124 -6.76 3.78 -3.71
N LYS A 125 -6.52 2.74 -2.90
CA LYS A 125 -7.34 1.53 -2.91
C LYS A 125 -8.82 1.82 -2.68
N LEU A 126 -9.15 2.72 -1.76
CA LEU A 126 -10.54 3.11 -1.51
C LEU A 126 -11.17 3.81 -2.73
N ALA A 127 -10.40 4.69 -3.39
CA ALA A 127 -10.84 5.37 -4.60
C ALA A 127 -11.10 4.37 -5.74
N LEU A 128 -10.15 3.46 -6.01
CA LEU A 128 -10.29 2.42 -7.03
C LEU A 128 -11.47 1.48 -6.75
N THR A 129 -11.67 1.09 -5.48
CA THR A 129 -12.83 0.27 -5.06
C THR A 129 -14.15 0.98 -5.35
N THR A 130 -14.19 2.30 -5.16
CA THR A 130 -15.37 3.12 -5.45
C THR A 130 -15.59 3.26 -6.95
N GLU A 131 -14.53 3.38 -7.75
CA GLU A 131 -14.62 3.39 -9.22
C GLU A 131 -15.16 2.06 -9.75
N ILE A 132 -14.66 0.92 -9.28
CA ILE A 132 -15.20 -0.41 -9.63
C ILE A 132 -16.70 -0.46 -9.35
N ALA A 133 -17.13 -0.11 -8.14
CA ALA A 133 -18.55 -0.15 -7.77
C ALA A 133 -19.42 0.73 -8.71
N THR A 134 -18.90 1.89 -9.11
CA THR A 134 -19.58 2.80 -10.04
C THR A 134 -19.68 2.21 -11.44
N LEU A 135 -18.59 1.61 -11.95
CA LEU A 135 -18.56 0.94 -13.25
C LEU A 135 -19.50 -0.27 -13.27
N THR A 136 -19.48 -1.10 -12.23
CA THR A 136 -20.39 -2.25 -12.09
C THR A 136 -21.85 -1.81 -12.13
N GLU A 137 -22.22 -0.73 -11.44
CA GLU A 137 -23.60 -0.23 -11.47
C GLU A 137 -23.97 0.39 -12.82
N GLY A 138 -23.04 1.10 -13.45
CA GLY A 138 -23.20 1.60 -14.82
C GLY A 138 -23.43 0.46 -15.84
N ALA A 139 -22.70 -0.65 -15.71
CA ALA A 139 -22.88 -1.84 -16.55
C ALA A 139 -24.28 -2.44 -16.38
N LYS A 140 -24.78 -2.60 -15.14
CA LYS A 140 -26.14 -3.09 -14.90
C LYS A 140 -27.21 -2.17 -15.50
N ALA A 141 -27.03 -0.87 -15.39
CA ALA A 141 -27.96 0.11 -15.97
C ALA A 141 -27.97 0.01 -17.51
N ALA A 142 -26.80 -0.17 -18.13
CA ALA A 142 -26.69 -0.38 -19.57
C ALA A 142 -27.39 -1.68 -20.02
N ASP A 143 -27.19 -2.78 -19.28
CA ASP A 143 -27.86 -4.06 -19.55
C ASP A 143 -29.39 -3.95 -19.45
N ALA A 144 -29.89 -3.26 -18.43
CA ALA A 144 -31.32 -3.01 -18.27
C ALA A 144 -31.90 -2.18 -19.44
N TRP A 145 -31.20 -1.11 -19.85
CA TRP A 145 -31.60 -0.29 -20.98
C TRP A 145 -31.61 -1.08 -22.30
N MET A 146 -30.60 -1.92 -22.54
CA MET A 146 -30.56 -2.79 -23.72
C MET A 146 -31.71 -3.81 -23.71
N ALA A 147 -32.02 -4.41 -22.57
CA ALA A 147 -33.14 -5.33 -22.43
C ALA A 147 -34.49 -4.64 -22.74
N GLU A 148 -34.70 -3.44 -22.21
CA GLU A 148 -35.90 -2.64 -22.49
C GLU A 148 -36.00 -2.24 -23.96
N ALA A 149 -34.90 -1.77 -24.56
CA ALA A 149 -34.85 -1.45 -25.98
C ALA A 149 -35.21 -2.65 -26.85
N ASN A 150 -34.73 -3.85 -26.49
CA ASN A 150 -35.02 -5.08 -27.22
C ASN A 150 -36.51 -5.49 -27.12
N VAL A 151 -37.13 -5.32 -25.94
CA VAL A 151 -38.58 -5.52 -25.75
C VAL A 151 -39.37 -4.55 -26.61
N ASN A 152 -39.01 -3.27 -26.62
CA ASN A 152 -39.70 -2.25 -27.43
C ASN A 152 -39.55 -2.50 -28.92
N MET A 153 -38.36 -2.96 -29.37
CA MET A 153 -38.12 -3.33 -30.76
C MET A 153 -38.99 -4.53 -31.19
N THR A 154 -39.14 -5.53 -30.31
CA THR A 154 -40.01 -6.68 -30.56
C THR A 154 -41.48 -6.25 -30.68
N LYS A 155 -41.97 -5.40 -29.77
CA LYS A 155 -43.33 -4.84 -29.85
C LYS A 155 -43.56 -4.06 -31.13
N MET A 156 -42.62 -3.18 -31.51
CA MET A 156 -42.71 -2.44 -32.78
C MET A 156 -42.74 -3.37 -33.99
N GLN A 157 -41.98 -4.48 -33.98
CA GLN A 157 -42.02 -5.47 -35.05
C GLN A 157 -43.37 -6.20 -35.11
N GLU A 158 -43.95 -6.55 -33.96
CA GLU A 158 -45.28 -7.17 -33.89
C GLU A 158 -46.37 -6.22 -34.41
N GLU A 159 -46.34 -4.94 -34.02
CA GLU A 159 -47.25 -3.91 -34.52
C GLU A 159 -47.12 -3.68 -36.03
N LEU A 160 -45.89 -3.68 -36.55
CA LEU A 160 -45.63 -3.55 -37.98
C LEU A 160 -46.23 -4.74 -38.74
N ASN A 161 -45.96 -5.96 -38.29
CA ASN A 161 -46.49 -7.18 -38.90
C ASN A 161 -48.04 -7.20 -38.89
N ALA A 162 -48.66 -6.73 -37.79
CA ALA A 162 -50.11 -6.63 -37.71
C ALA A 162 -50.68 -5.65 -38.75
N LYS A 163 -50.08 -4.45 -38.89
CA LYS A 163 -50.48 -3.47 -39.91
C LYS A 163 -50.27 -3.97 -41.33
N GLU A 164 -49.18 -4.68 -41.61
CA GLU A 164 -48.95 -5.30 -42.92
C GLU A 164 -50.06 -6.32 -43.24
N GLY A 165 -50.49 -7.10 -42.24
CA GLY A 165 -51.62 -8.02 -42.35
C GLY A 165 -52.94 -7.31 -42.68
N ASP A 166 -53.26 -6.23 -41.95
CA ASP A 166 -54.47 -5.43 -42.17
C ASP A 166 -54.50 -4.83 -43.59
N VAL A 167 -53.39 -4.20 -44.01
CA VAL A 167 -53.26 -3.61 -45.36
C VAL A 167 -53.38 -4.68 -46.44
N SER A 168 -52.78 -5.85 -46.26
CA SER A 168 -52.92 -6.99 -47.19
C SER A 168 -54.38 -7.44 -47.31
N GLY A 169 -55.10 -7.47 -46.19
CA GLY A 169 -56.54 -7.76 -46.15
C GLY A 169 -57.36 -6.72 -46.92
N GLU A 170 -57.12 -5.42 -46.68
CA GLU A 170 -57.79 -4.33 -47.40
C GLU A 170 -57.53 -4.38 -48.91
N VAL A 171 -56.29 -4.60 -49.34
CA VAL A 171 -55.93 -4.75 -50.76
C VAL A 171 -56.66 -5.93 -51.39
N THR A 172 -56.78 -7.03 -50.67
CA THR A 172 -57.51 -8.22 -51.14
C THR A 172 -58.99 -7.90 -51.34
N ALA A 173 -59.63 -7.27 -50.35
CA ALA A 173 -61.04 -6.87 -50.42
C ALA A 173 -61.32 -5.90 -51.58
N VAL A 174 -60.47 -4.90 -51.79
CA VAL A 174 -60.59 -3.96 -52.91
C VAL A 174 -60.45 -4.67 -54.27
N ASN A 175 -59.56 -5.65 -54.37
CA ASN A 175 -59.40 -6.42 -55.61
C ASN A 175 -60.62 -7.31 -55.89
N GLU A 176 -61.20 -7.92 -54.87
CA GLU A 176 -62.45 -8.69 -54.97
C GLU A 176 -63.61 -7.81 -55.42
N GLU A 177 -63.82 -6.66 -54.77
CA GLU A 177 -64.87 -5.69 -55.12
C GLU A 177 -64.72 -5.21 -56.58
N LYS A 178 -63.48 -4.94 -57.01
CA LYS A 178 -63.18 -4.55 -58.40
C LYS A 178 -63.55 -5.65 -59.40
N ALA A 179 -63.28 -6.91 -59.08
CA ALA A 179 -63.60 -8.04 -59.95
C ALA A 179 -65.13 -8.18 -60.15
N GLU A 180 -65.91 -8.02 -59.08
CA GLU A 180 -67.39 -8.03 -59.13
C GLU A 180 -67.95 -6.90 -60.00
N LEU A 181 -67.38 -5.69 -59.91
CA LEU A 181 -67.81 -4.56 -60.74
C LEU A 181 -67.53 -4.77 -62.23
N THR A 182 -66.45 -5.47 -62.59
CA THR A 182 -66.10 -5.72 -63.99
C THR A 182 -66.88 -6.87 -64.66
N THR A 183 -67.66 -7.64 -63.89
CA THR A 183 -68.46 -8.77 -64.39
C THR A 183 -69.96 -8.48 -64.50
N LYS A 184 -70.41 -7.29 -64.09
CA LYS A 184 -71.77 -6.76 -64.32
C LYS A 184 -71.84 -5.91 -65.58
#